data_AF-A0A931DEW2-F1
#
_entry.id   AF-A0A931DEW2-F1
#
_cell.length_a   1.000
_cell.length_b   1.000
_cell.length_c   1.000
_cell.angle_alpha   90.00
_cell.angle_beta   90.00
_cell.angle_gamma   90.00
#
_symmetry.space_group_name_H-M   'P 1'
#
loop_
_entity.id
_entity.type
_entity.pdbx_description
1 polymer ?
#
loop_
_entity_poly.entity_id
_entity_poly.type
_entity_poly.pdbx_seq_one_letter_code
_entity_poly.pdbx_strand_id
1 'polypeptide(L)'
;MTSSERMPDRTATGGHMLVAHRVVFSLGSNLGDRLDNIQEAVDALFDAPGLSFVALSPVYETAPFAPPGEDIPEQGDYLNVVVVADTRLPPENLLERVLNIENSMRRTREVRWGPRTLDIDIVVFGNVTSDDPDLTLPHPRAHERAFVLVPWADIEPDVLLPGHGRVGDLAAALTAERGPLRRRDDLTLQPPA
;
A
#
# COMPACT_ATOMS: atom_id res chain seq x y z
N MET A 1 -14.92 -57.52 7.37
CA MET A 1 -14.55 -56.60 8.47
C MET A 1 -13.36 -55.81 7.94
N THR A 2 -13.64 -54.68 7.28
CA THR A 2 -13.25 -53.30 7.71
C THR A 2 -11.73 -53.11 7.66
N SER A 3 -11.15 -52.22 6.85
CA SER A 3 -11.52 -50.82 6.69
C SER A 3 -11.01 -50.24 5.37
N SER A 4 -11.87 -49.46 4.73
CA SER A 4 -11.54 -48.48 3.70
C SER A 4 -11.09 -47.21 4.44
N GLU A 5 -9.82 -46.83 4.30
CA GLU A 5 -9.33 -45.53 4.75
C GLU A 5 -9.73 -44.48 3.71
N ARG A 6 -10.67 -43.62 4.12
CA ARG A 6 -11.05 -42.41 3.40
C ARG A 6 -9.91 -41.41 3.46
N MET A 7 -9.47 -40.95 2.28
CA MET A 7 -8.87 -39.62 2.13
C MET A 7 -9.81 -38.57 2.73
N PRO A 8 -9.32 -37.60 3.51
CA PRO A 8 -10.12 -36.42 3.80
C PRO A 8 -10.25 -35.59 2.52
N ASP A 9 -11.50 -35.47 2.10
CA ASP A 9 -12.01 -34.54 1.11
C ASP A 9 -11.56 -33.11 1.48
N ARG A 10 -10.68 -32.51 0.66
CA ARG A 10 -10.38 -31.08 0.74
C ARG A 10 -11.57 -30.35 0.10
N THR A 11 -12.61 -30.17 0.89
CA THR A 11 -13.80 -29.42 0.54
C THR A 11 -13.41 -28.01 0.09
N ALA A 12 -13.75 -27.72 -1.17
CA ALA A 12 -13.83 -26.38 -1.72
C ALA A 12 -14.65 -25.47 -0.78
N THR A 13 -14.05 -24.36 -0.38
CA THR A 13 -14.72 -23.20 0.25
C THR A 13 -14.17 -21.98 -0.48
N GLY A 14 -14.91 -21.07 -1.07
CA GLY A 14 -16.30 -20.97 -1.48
C GLY A 14 -16.28 -19.78 -2.46
N GLY A 15 -17.07 -19.83 -3.52
CA GLY A 15 -17.09 -18.76 -4.51
C GLY A 15 -17.44 -17.42 -3.86
N HIS A 16 -16.45 -16.56 -3.66
CA HIS A 16 -16.69 -15.15 -3.42
C HIS A 16 -17.31 -14.60 -4.70
N MET A 17 -18.61 -14.39 -4.66
CA MET A 17 -19.30 -13.53 -5.62
C MET A 17 -18.49 -12.23 -5.71
N LEU A 18 -18.03 -11.90 -6.92
CA LEU A 18 -17.03 -10.85 -7.21
C LEU A 18 -17.57 -9.44 -6.88
N VAL A 19 -17.73 -9.14 -5.60
CA VAL A 19 -18.01 -7.78 -5.12
C VAL A 19 -16.75 -6.95 -5.36
N ALA A 20 -16.92 -5.75 -5.92
CA ALA A 20 -15.80 -4.84 -6.07
C ALA A 20 -15.40 -4.32 -4.68
N HIS A 21 -14.12 -4.46 -4.34
CA HIS A 21 -13.51 -3.95 -3.12
C HIS A 21 -12.71 -2.71 -3.42
N ARG A 22 -12.88 -1.68 -2.60
CA ARG A 22 -12.01 -0.50 -2.58
C ARG A 22 -10.66 -0.90 -2.01
N VAL A 23 -9.58 -0.72 -2.76
CA VAL A 23 -8.20 -0.94 -2.29
C VAL A 23 -7.42 0.36 -2.27
N VAL A 24 -6.55 0.49 -1.27
CA VAL A 24 -5.68 1.63 -1.07
C VAL A 24 -4.24 1.14 -1.03
N PHE A 25 -3.41 1.68 -1.90
CA PHE A 25 -1.97 1.41 -1.94
C PHE A 25 -1.20 2.65 -1.47
N SER A 26 -0.14 2.44 -0.71
CA SER A 26 0.86 3.46 -0.41
C SER A 26 2.13 3.11 -1.18
N LEU A 27 2.62 4.03 -2.01
CA LEU A 27 3.84 3.85 -2.79
C LEU A 27 4.91 4.81 -2.29
N GLY A 28 6.15 4.32 -2.16
CA GLY A 28 7.30 5.10 -1.69
C GLY A 28 8.58 4.82 -2.48
N SER A 29 9.39 5.85 -2.72
CA SER A 29 10.70 5.71 -3.37
C SER A 29 11.71 6.72 -2.86
N ASN A 30 12.93 6.27 -2.50
CA ASN A 30 14.04 7.16 -2.10
C ASN A 30 15.35 6.97 -2.88
N LEU A 31 15.41 6.05 -3.84
CA LEU A 31 16.60 5.81 -4.66
C LEU A 31 16.38 6.11 -6.14
N GLY A 32 17.42 6.67 -6.78
CA GLY A 32 17.42 6.91 -8.23
C GLY A 32 16.42 7.99 -8.63
N ASP A 33 15.75 7.77 -9.76
CA ASP A 33 14.69 8.67 -10.23
C ASP A 33 13.37 8.35 -9.49
N ARG A 34 13.20 8.99 -8.33
CA ARG A 34 12.13 8.65 -7.38
C ARG A 34 10.73 8.82 -7.98
N LEU A 35 10.53 9.85 -8.80
CA LEU A 35 9.23 10.13 -9.41
C LEU A 35 8.95 9.13 -10.53
N ASP A 36 9.92 8.88 -11.40
CA ASP A 36 9.78 7.91 -12.50
C ASP A 36 9.54 6.50 -11.97
N ASN A 37 10.23 6.09 -10.89
CA ASN A 37 9.96 4.79 -10.24
C ASN A 37 8.50 4.69 -9.75
N ILE A 38 7.93 5.78 -9.21
CA ILE A 38 6.54 5.77 -8.75
C ILE A 38 5.59 5.75 -9.96
N GLN A 39 5.87 6.49 -11.03
CA GLN A 39 5.06 6.47 -12.25
C GLN A 39 5.05 5.07 -12.89
N GLU A 40 6.21 4.45 -13.07
CA GLU A 40 6.34 3.09 -13.60
C GLU A 40 5.56 2.08 -12.74
N ALA A 41 5.59 2.23 -11.41
CA ALA A 41 4.83 1.38 -10.50
C ALA A 41 3.31 1.56 -10.63
N VAL A 42 2.85 2.81 -10.76
CA VAL A 42 1.43 3.11 -11.03
C VAL A 42 1.02 2.47 -12.34
N ASP A 43 1.77 2.69 -13.43
CA ASP A 43 1.45 2.12 -14.74
C ASP A 43 1.41 0.58 -14.68
N ALA A 44 2.40 -0.05 -14.02
CA ALA A 44 2.46 -1.50 -13.86
C ALA A 44 1.33 -2.10 -13.01
N LEU A 45 0.81 -1.37 -12.01
CA LEU A 45 -0.36 -1.81 -11.24
C LEU A 45 -1.59 -1.99 -12.15
N PHE A 46 -1.76 -1.10 -13.13
CA PHE A 46 -2.95 -1.06 -14.00
C PHE A 46 -2.74 -1.72 -15.38
N ASP A 47 -1.52 -2.15 -15.73
CA ASP A 47 -1.22 -2.84 -16.99
C ASP A 47 -1.93 -4.20 -17.14
N ALA A 48 -2.35 -4.80 -16.02
CA ALA A 48 -3.10 -6.06 -16.02
C ALA A 48 -4.56 -5.86 -15.54
N PRO A 49 -5.54 -6.60 -16.10
CA PRO A 49 -6.93 -6.52 -15.68
C PRO A 49 -7.14 -6.78 -14.19
N GLY A 50 -8.23 -6.24 -13.63
CA GLY A 50 -8.66 -6.53 -12.26
C GLY A 50 -8.54 -5.37 -11.29
N LEU A 51 -7.91 -4.27 -11.69
CA LEU A 51 -7.95 -2.98 -10.99
C LEU A 51 -8.66 -1.95 -11.86
N SER A 52 -9.42 -1.06 -11.23
CA SER A 52 -10.04 0.11 -11.85
C SER A 52 -9.61 1.33 -11.06
N PHE A 53 -8.91 2.26 -11.72
CA PHE A 53 -8.40 3.47 -11.10
C PHE A 53 -9.54 4.32 -10.52
N VAL A 54 -9.33 4.86 -9.32
CA VAL A 54 -10.26 5.78 -8.66
C VAL A 54 -9.60 7.13 -8.42
N ALA A 55 -8.45 7.16 -7.75
CA ALA A 55 -7.76 8.40 -7.41
C ALA A 55 -6.26 8.18 -7.20
N LEU A 56 -5.51 9.28 -7.35
CA LEU A 56 -4.09 9.39 -7.07
C LEU A 56 -3.87 10.65 -6.23
N SER A 57 -3.13 10.54 -5.13
CA SER A 57 -2.82 11.68 -4.27
C SER A 57 -1.78 12.62 -4.90
N PRO A 58 -1.63 13.85 -4.37
CA PRO A 58 -0.43 14.64 -4.59
C PRO A 58 0.83 13.91 -4.11
N VAL A 59 1.99 14.36 -4.60
CA VAL A 59 3.30 13.85 -4.20
C VAL A 59 3.76 14.53 -2.90
N TYR A 60 4.19 13.73 -1.93
CA TYR A 60 4.77 14.21 -0.69
C TYR A 60 6.21 13.75 -0.54
N GLU A 61 7.07 14.64 -0.05
CA GLU A 61 8.44 14.31 0.32
C GLU A 61 8.57 14.24 1.84
N THR A 62 9.14 13.15 2.35
CA THR A 62 9.29 12.91 3.78
C THR A 62 10.65 12.34 4.11
N ALA A 63 11.17 12.68 5.29
CA ALA A 63 12.29 11.95 5.87
C ALA A 63 11.95 10.46 6.02
N PRO A 64 12.95 9.57 6.02
CA PRO A 64 12.75 8.15 6.27
C PRO A 64 12.01 7.88 7.58
N PHE A 65 11.01 6.99 7.55
CA PHE A 65 10.26 6.64 8.75
C PHE A 65 11.04 5.65 9.61
N ALA A 66 11.37 6.07 10.83
CA ALA A 66 11.91 5.18 11.86
C ALA A 66 10.79 4.78 12.82
N PRO A 67 10.49 3.48 12.97
CA PRO A 67 9.67 3.01 14.08
C PRO A 67 10.21 3.48 15.44
N PRO A 68 9.35 3.76 16.43
CA PRO A 68 9.81 4.12 17.78
C PRO A 68 10.77 3.07 18.34
N GLY A 69 11.97 3.51 18.74
CA GLY A 69 12.99 2.63 19.32
C GLY A 69 13.84 1.85 18.31
N GLU A 70 13.70 2.11 17.00
CA GLU A 70 14.54 1.51 15.96
C GLU A 70 15.48 2.56 15.35
N ASP A 71 16.78 2.24 15.29
CA ASP A 71 17.75 2.98 14.48
C ASP A 71 17.63 2.53 13.02
N ILE A 72 17.53 3.48 12.09
CA ILE A 72 17.50 3.22 10.64
C ILE A 72 18.78 3.72 9.97
N PRO A 73 19.27 3.06 8.90
CA PRO A 73 20.43 3.54 8.15
C PRO A 73 20.21 4.95 7.60
N GLU A 74 21.29 5.74 7.53
CA GLU A 74 21.28 7.02 6.82
C GLU A 74 20.88 6.80 5.36
N GLN A 75 19.85 7.53 4.92
CA GLN A 75 19.29 7.42 3.58
C GLN A 75 18.53 8.71 3.23
N GLY A 76 18.32 8.93 1.93
CA GLY A 76 17.63 10.13 1.44
C GLY A 76 16.12 10.11 1.70
N ASP A 77 15.51 11.28 1.51
CA ASP A 77 14.07 11.48 1.63
C ASP A 77 13.29 10.62 0.62
N TYR A 78 12.12 10.16 1.04
CA TYR A 78 11.17 9.44 0.21
C TYR A 78 10.22 10.41 -0.50
N LEU A 79 9.91 10.12 -1.76
CA LEU A 79 8.64 10.55 -2.34
C LEU A 79 7.59 9.49 -2.00
N ASN A 80 6.40 9.92 -1.58
CA ASN A 80 5.27 9.07 -1.21
C ASN A 80 3.98 9.54 -1.89
N VAL A 81 3.17 8.58 -2.31
CA VAL A 81 1.82 8.78 -2.86
C VAL A 81 0.86 7.69 -2.41
N VAL A 82 -0.42 7.98 -2.49
CA VAL A 82 -1.51 7.02 -2.29
C VAL A 82 -2.28 6.83 -3.59
N VAL A 83 -2.47 5.57 -3.96
CA VAL A 83 -3.30 5.16 -5.10
C VAL A 83 -4.54 4.49 -4.57
N VAL A 84 -5.70 4.88 -5.09
CA VAL A 84 -6.98 4.27 -4.77
C VAL A 84 -7.53 3.61 -6.02
N ALA A 85 -7.99 2.37 -5.87
CA ALA A 85 -8.60 1.60 -6.94
C ALA A 85 -9.77 0.76 -6.43
N ASP A 86 -10.63 0.32 -7.34
CA ASP A 86 -11.58 -0.76 -7.09
C ASP A 86 -11.06 -2.06 -7.72
N THR A 87 -11.23 -3.19 -7.04
CA THR A 87 -10.77 -4.49 -7.52
C THR A 87 -11.80 -5.59 -7.31
N ARG A 88 -11.80 -6.58 -8.20
CA ARG A 88 -12.51 -7.86 -8.02
C ARG A 88 -11.55 -9.03 -7.83
N LEU A 89 -10.24 -8.75 -7.83
CA LEU A 89 -9.23 -9.76 -7.55
C LEU A 89 -9.30 -10.14 -6.07
N PRO A 90 -8.97 -11.37 -5.70
CA PRO A 90 -8.79 -11.70 -4.30
C PRO A 90 -7.48 -11.07 -3.77
N PRO A 91 -7.36 -10.80 -2.45
CA PRO A 91 -6.20 -10.10 -1.87
C PRO A 91 -4.85 -10.74 -2.21
N GLU A 92 -4.78 -12.07 -2.25
CA GLU A 92 -3.55 -12.83 -2.56
C GLU A 92 -3.03 -12.57 -3.97
N ASN A 93 -3.93 -12.43 -4.96
CA ASN A 93 -3.54 -12.11 -6.34
C ASN A 93 -2.99 -10.69 -6.43
N LEU A 94 -3.49 -9.79 -5.57
CA LEU A 94 -3.05 -8.42 -5.56
C LEU A 94 -1.69 -8.28 -4.84
N LEU A 95 -1.47 -9.03 -3.76
CA LEU A 95 -0.15 -9.16 -3.14
C LEU A 95 0.88 -9.70 -4.15
N GLU A 96 0.55 -10.78 -4.87
CA GLU A 96 1.45 -11.34 -5.89
C GLU A 96 1.81 -10.29 -6.97
N ARG A 97 0.82 -9.51 -7.43
CA ARG A 97 1.06 -8.42 -8.37
C ARG A 97 2.03 -7.39 -7.80
N VAL A 98 1.79 -6.92 -6.58
CA VAL A 98 2.64 -5.95 -5.90
C VAL A 98 4.08 -6.46 -5.78
N LEU A 99 4.26 -7.70 -5.30
CA LEU A 99 5.58 -8.32 -5.16
C LEU A 99 6.31 -8.45 -6.51
N ASN A 100 5.59 -8.78 -7.58
CA ASN A 100 6.17 -8.87 -8.92
C ASN A 100 6.65 -7.51 -9.44
N ILE A 101 5.87 -6.44 -9.20
CA ILE A 101 6.27 -5.06 -9.56
C ILE A 101 7.55 -4.68 -8.81
N GLU A 102 7.56 -4.82 -7.47
CA GLU A 102 8.75 -4.52 -6.68
C GLU A 102 9.97 -5.31 -7.14
N ASN A 103 9.82 -6.62 -7.35
CA ASN A 103 10.91 -7.48 -7.80
C ASN A 103 11.47 -7.07 -9.17
N SER A 104 10.61 -6.60 -10.08
CA SER A 104 11.04 -6.11 -11.40
C SER A 104 11.83 -4.80 -11.32
N MET A 105 11.61 -4.00 -10.28
CA MET A 105 12.19 -2.66 -10.10
C MET A 105 13.36 -2.62 -9.11
N ARG A 106 13.54 -3.66 -8.28
CA ARG A 106 14.68 -3.79 -7.36
C ARG A 106 16.00 -3.87 -8.13
N ARG A 107 16.79 -2.78 -8.10
CA ARG A 107 18.16 -2.74 -8.65
C ARG A 107 19.25 -3.21 -7.67
N THR A 108 18.96 -3.45 -6.39
CA THR A 108 19.99 -3.80 -5.37
C THR A 108 19.47 -4.72 -4.25
N ARG A 109 20.37 -5.51 -3.64
CA ARG A 109 20.09 -6.41 -2.49
C ARG A 109 20.03 -5.63 -1.16
N GLU A 110 19.07 -5.96 -0.30
CA GLU A 110 18.54 -5.08 0.77
C GLU A 110 19.22 -5.22 2.15
N VAL A 111 19.22 -4.11 2.90
CA VAL A 111 19.33 -4.02 4.37
C VAL A 111 17.92 -3.73 4.91
N ARG A 112 17.52 -4.33 6.04
CA ARG A 112 16.21 -4.04 6.67
C ARG A 112 16.10 -2.54 6.97
N TRP A 113 14.99 -1.91 6.57
CA TRP A 113 14.77 -0.45 6.63
C TRP A 113 15.76 0.40 5.83
N GLY A 114 16.52 -0.22 4.93
CA GLY A 114 17.43 0.49 4.03
C GLY A 114 16.70 1.16 2.87
N PRO A 115 17.45 1.91 2.05
CA PRO A 115 16.90 2.63 0.92
C PRO A 115 16.31 1.69 -0.13
N ARG A 116 15.19 2.08 -0.75
CA ARG A 116 14.43 1.27 -1.72
C ARG A 116 14.21 2.05 -3.01
N THR A 117 14.37 1.35 -4.12
CA THR A 117 13.98 1.86 -5.45
C THR A 117 12.47 2.06 -5.51
N LEU A 118 11.70 1.17 -4.89
CA LEU A 118 10.24 1.24 -4.77
C LEU A 118 9.79 0.39 -3.59
N ASP A 119 8.75 0.84 -2.92
CA ASP A 119 8.00 0.15 -1.87
C ASP A 119 6.51 0.32 -2.15
N ILE A 120 5.72 -0.76 -2.16
CA ILE A 120 4.27 -0.72 -2.33
C ILE A 120 3.58 -1.49 -1.20
N ASP A 121 2.90 -0.77 -0.33
CA ASP A 121 2.08 -1.34 0.75
C ASP A 121 0.60 -1.40 0.33
N ILE A 122 -0.06 -2.55 0.52
CA ILE A 122 -1.53 -2.65 0.49
C ILE A 122 -2.06 -2.22 1.86
N VAL A 123 -2.67 -1.03 1.92
CA VAL A 123 -3.10 -0.39 3.17
C VAL A 123 -4.45 -0.92 3.64
N VAL A 124 -5.43 -0.99 2.74
CA VAL A 124 -6.80 -1.45 3.01
C VAL A 124 -7.31 -2.24 1.82
N PHE A 125 -8.09 -3.29 2.07
CA PHE A 125 -8.84 -4.03 1.07
C PHE A 125 -10.31 -4.13 1.48
N GLY A 126 -11.12 -3.13 1.11
CA GLY A 126 -12.50 -2.98 1.56
C GLY A 126 -12.62 -3.09 3.08
N ASN A 127 -13.47 -3.99 3.55
CA ASN A 127 -13.61 -4.33 4.97
C ASN A 127 -12.91 -5.66 5.33
N VAL A 128 -12.03 -6.18 4.47
CA VAL A 128 -11.30 -7.41 4.73
C VAL A 128 -10.28 -7.16 5.83
N THR A 129 -10.30 -8.04 6.83
CA THR A 129 -9.29 -8.13 7.88
C THR A 129 -8.51 -9.42 7.70
N SER A 130 -7.19 -9.34 7.85
CA SER A 130 -6.30 -10.50 7.73
C SER A 130 -5.19 -10.40 8.78
N ASP A 131 -4.94 -11.49 9.48
CA ASP A 131 -3.80 -11.68 10.39
C ASP A 131 -2.69 -12.54 9.77
N ASP A 132 -2.81 -12.86 8.48
CA ASP A 132 -1.77 -13.55 7.72
C ASP A 132 -0.47 -12.72 7.75
N PRO A 133 0.68 -13.31 8.15
CA PRO A 133 1.95 -12.60 8.16
C PRO A 133 2.42 -12.12 6.78
N ASP A 134 1.96 -12.75 5.70
CA ASP A 134 2.28 -12.33 4.33
C ASP A 134 1.40 -11.16 3.85
N LEU A 135 0.19 -11.02 4.40
CA LEU A 135 -0.74 -9.92 4.10
C LEU A 135 -1.63 -9.59 5.30
N THR A 136 -1.11 -8.78 6.22
CA THR A 136 -1.90 -8.27 7.35
C THR A 136 -2.76 -7.09 6.91
N LEU A 137 -4.08 -7.15 7.11
CA LEU A 137 -5.05 -6.15 6.66
C LEU A 137 -5.99 -5.70 7.79
N PRO A 138 -6.31 -4.39 7.91
CA PRO A 138 -5.59 -3.28 7.26
C PRO A 138 -4.11 -3.27 7.67
N HIS A 139 -3.25 -2.60 6.90
CA HIS A 139 -1.82 -2.57 7.21
C HIS A 139 -1.62 -2.11 8.67
N PRO A 140 -0.92 -2.89 9.51
CA PRO A 140 -1.03 -2.80 10.97
C PRO A 140 -0.57 -1.47 11.55
N ARG A 141 0.25 -0.73 10.79
CA ARG A 141 0.82 0.56 11.21
C ARG A 141 0.40 1.74 10.32
N ALA A 142 -0.60 1.56 9.46
CA ALA A 142 -1.08 2.63 8.59
C ALA A 142 -1.50 3.87 9.39
N HIS A 143 -2.17 3.65 10.51
CA HIS A 143 -2.65 4.71 11.42
C HIS A 143 -1.53 5.51 12.12
N GLU A 144 -0.28 5.03 12.10
CA GLU A 144 0.89 5.70 12.69
C GLU A 144 1.68 6.50 11.65
N ARG A 145 1.38 6.34 10.35
CA ARG A 145 2.22 6.81 9.25
C ARG A 145 1.59 8.03 8.58
N ALA A 146 2.14 9.21 8.89
CA ALA A 146 1.69 10.46 8.27
C ALA A 146 1.82 10.42 6.74
N PHE A 147 2.90 9.82 6.20
CA PHE A 147 3.14 9.69 4.77
C PHE A 147 2.13 8.76 4.04
N VAL A 148 1.30 8.02 4.79
CA VAL A 148 0.15 7.27 4.27
C VAL A 148 -1.13 8.09 4.44
N LEU A 149 -1.38 8.59 5.65
CA LEU A 149 -2.66 9.20 6.00
C LEU A 149 -2.85 10.60 5.40
N VAL A 150 -1.80 11.42 5.33
CA VAL A 150 -1.91 12.79 4.78
C VAL A 150 -2.22 12.76 3.28
N PRO A 151 -1.49 12.01 2.42
CA PRO A 151 -1.85 11.93 1.01
C PRO A 151 -3.22 11.26 0.78
N TRP A 152 -3.61 10.30 1.62
CA TRP A 152 -4.94 9.68 1.53
C TRP A 152 -6.06 10.65 1.95
N ALA A 153 -5.85 11.47 2.97
CA ALA A 153 -6.81 12.49 3.39
C ALA A 153 -7.03 13.57 2.32
N ASP A 154 -6.02 13.87 1.50
CA ASP A 154 -6.14 14.82 0.39
C ASP A 154 -7.11 14.34 -0.71
N ILE A 155 -7.38 13.02 -0.81
CA ILE A 155 -8.26 12.43 -1.82
C ILE A 155 -9.59 11.93 -1.25
N GLU A 156 -9.57 11.30 -0.06
CA GLU A 156 -10.75 10.69 0.55
C GLU A 156 -10.74 10.91 2.09
N PRO A 157 -10.96 12.13 2.59
CA PRO A 157 -10.83 12.44 4.03
C PRO A 157 -11.88 11.76 4.91
N ASP A 158 -13.08 11.51 4.36
CA ASP A 158 -14.23 11.01 5.12
C ASP A 158 -14.27 9.49 5.26
N VAL A 159 -13.39 8.75 4.57
CA VAL A 159 -13.37 7.28 4.63
C VAL A 159 -12.81 6.78 5.96
N LEU A 160 -13.23 5.58 6.36
CA LEU A 160 -12.79 4.95 7.58
C LEU A 160 -11.61 4.01 7.31
N LEU A 161 -10.51 4.20 8.03
CA LEU A 161 -9.50 3.16 8.22
C LEU A 161 -10.05 2.15 9.26
N PRO A 162 -10.27 0.88 8.89
CA PRO A 162 -10.84 -0.11 9.79
C PRO A 162 -10.06 -0.20 11.12
N GLY A 163 -10.78 -0.16 12.24
CA GLY A 163 -10.19 -0.23 13.59
C GLY A 163 -9.64 1.09 14.14
N HIS A 164 -9.52 2.16 13.34
CA HIS A 164 -8.87 3.40 13.77
C HIS A 164 -9.76 4.66 13.66
N GLY A 165 -10.58 4.79 12.63
CA GLY A 165 -11.47 5.94 12.45
C GLY A 165 -11.33 6.64 11.10
N ARG A 166 -11.79 7.89 10.99
CA ARG A 166 -11.72 8.66 9.73
C ARG A 166 -10.29 9.01 9.37
N VAL A 167 -9.95 8.86 8.11
CA VAL A 167 -8.61 9.15 7.58
C VAL A 167 -8.23 10.61 7.79
N GLY A 168 -9.15 11.56 7.54
CA GLY A 168 -8.90 12.99 7.77
C GLY A 168 -8.60 13.33 9.23
N ASP A 169 -9.32 12.73 10.18
CA ASP A 169 -9.12 12.94 11.62
C ASP A 169 -7.74 12.42 12.05
N LEU A 170 -7.36 11.23 11.58
CA LEU A 170 -6.05 10.62 11.85
C LEU A 170 -4.90 11.44 11.25
N ALA A 171 -5.05 11.90 10.00
CA ALA A 171 -4.06 12.74 9.33
C ALA A 171 -3.85 14.08 10.05
N ALA A 172 -4.94 14.72 10.49
CA ALA A 172 -4.89 15.96 11.26
C ALA A 172 -4.17 15.76 12.61
N ALA A 173 -4.46 14.67 13.31
CA ALA A 173 -3.80 14.32 14.57
C ALA A 173 -2.28 14.15 14.40
N LEU A 174 -1.85 13.37 13.40
CA LEU A 174 -0.42 13.16 13.13
C LEU A 174 0.28 14.45 12.68
N THR A 175 -0.40 15.29 11.89
CA THR A 175 0.14 16.59 11.47
C THR A 175 0.34 17.52 12.66
N ALA A 176 -0.59 17.51 13.61
CA ALA A 176 -0.47 18.30 14.84
C ALA A 176 0.67 17.81 15.76
N GLU A 177 0.89 16.50 15.82
CA GLU A 177 1.96 15.88 16.63
C GLU A 177 3.35 16.06 16.01
N ARG A 178 3.47 15.87 14.69
CA ARG A 178 4.77 15.68 14.00
C ARG A 178 5.14 16.82 13.05
N GLY A 179 4.21 17.75 12.83
CA GLY A 179 4.33 18.79 11.82
C GLY A 179 3.81 18.35 10.45
N PRO A 180 3.64 19.31 9.53
CA PRO A 180 3.14 19.05 8.19
C PRO A 180 4.17 18.31 7.33
N LEU A 181 3.68 17.45 6.44
CA LEU A 181 4.51 16.87 5.39
C LEU A 181 4.78 17.91 4.29
N ARG A 182 5.93 17.76 3.62
CA ARG A 182 6.28 18.62 2.50
C ARG A 182 5.57 18.13 1.23
N ARG A 183 4.50 18.81 0.82
CA ARG A 183 3.88 18.58 -0.50
C ARG A 183 4.80 19.11 -1.61
N ARG A 184 4.92 18.35 -2.70
CA ARG A 184 5.74 18.67 -3.87
C ARG A 184 4.85 19.07 -5.05
N ASP A 185 4.33 20.29 -5.02
CA ASP A 185 3.47 20.84 -6.08
C ASP A 185 4.21 21.03 -7.43
N ASP A 186 5.54 20.94 -7.41
CA ASP A 186 6.40 20.94 -8.60
C ASP A 186 6.48 19.57 -9.30
N LEU A 187 5.97 18.51 -8.67
CA LEU A 187 5.96 17.15 -9.21
C LEU A 187 4.52 16.72 -9.51
N THR A 188 4.32 16.01 -10.61
CA THR A 188 2.99 15.51 -11.00
C THR A 188 3.12 14.13 -11.62
N LEU A 189 2.35 13.19 -11.08
CA LEU A 189 2.15 11.87 -11.66
C LEU A 189 0.91 11.91 -12.58
N GLN A 190 0.92 11.05 -13.59
CA GLN A 190 -0.22 10.86 -14.48
C GLN A 190 -1.08 9.71 -13.95
N PRO A 191 -2.42 9.81 -14.04
CA PRO A 191 -3.28 8.65 -13.92
C PRO A 191 -2.88 7.56 -14.93
N PRO A 192 -3.11 6.27 -14.61
CA PRO A 192 -2.86 5.17 -15.53
C PRO A 192 -3.69 5.34 -16.81
N ALA A 193 -3.13 4.90 -17.93
CA ALA A 193 -3.71 5.02 -19.27
C ALA A 193 -4.95 4.14 -19.50
#